data_AF-A0A948EV13-F1
#
_entry.id   AF-A0A948EV13-F1
#
_cell.length_a   1.000
_cell.length_b   1.000
_cell.length_c   1.000
_cell.angle_alpha   90.00
_cell.angle_beta   90.00
_cell.angle_gamma   90.00
#
_symmetry.space_group_name_H-M   'P 1'
#
loop_
_entity.id
_entity.type
_entity.pdbx_description
1 polymer ?
#
loop_
_entity_poly.entity_id
_entity_poly.type
_entity_poly.pdbx_seq_one_letter_code
_entity_poly.pdbx_strand_id
1 'polypeptide(L)'
;MPSDLLSSLNPDQLAAVTAPSSALVLAGAGSGKTRVLTTRIAWLIQEHHVSPMGLLAVTFTNKAAKEMLTRLTAMMPINTRGMWVGTFHGLCNRLLRTHHRDAGLPQLFTILDSSDQLSAVKRVLRALNVDTEKYDPRKVQSFINQNKEMGLRADKVEAWDPFSTRLAEYYAAYDAQCQREGAVDFAELLL
;
A
#
# COMPACT_ATOMS: atom_id res chain seq x y z
N MET A 1 -1.59 -37.84 6.26
CA MET A 1 -1.46 -37.92 4.78
C MET A 1 -0.98 -36.56 4.32
N PRO A 2 0.03 -36.42 3.46
CA PRO A 2 0.38 -35.11 2.93
C PRO A 2 -0.88 -34.51 2.32
N SER A 3 -1.21 -33.27 2.70
CA SER A 3 -2.40 -32.58 2.19
C SER A 3 -2.41 -32.65 0.66
N ASP A 4 -3.56 -32.93 0.04
CA ASP A 4 -3.74 -32.93 -1.42
C ASP A 4 -3.22 -31.64 -2.09
N LEU A 5 -3.10 -30.55 -1.32
CA LEU A 5 -2.49 -29.29 -1.74
C LEU A 5 -1.07 -29.43 -2.33
N LEU A 6 -0.26 -30.37 -1.85
CA LEU A 6 1.14 -30.51 -2.27
C LEU A 6 1.35 -31.50 -3.43
N SER A 7 0.38 -32.38 -3.68
CA SER A 7 0.50 -33.53 -4.58
C SER A 7 0.81 -33.16 -6.02
N SER A 8 0.42 -31.94 -6.41
CA SER A 8 0.42 -31.45 -7.79
C SER A 8 1.49 -30.38 -8.06
N LEU A 9 2.40 -30.15 -7.11
CA LEU A 9 3.49 -29.18 -7.22
C LEU A 9 4.75 -29.84 -7.78
N ASN A 10 5.50 -29.10 -8.60
CA ASN A 10 6.86 -29.52 -8.97
C ASN A 10 7.84 -29.31 -7.79
N PRO A 11 9.09 -29.82 -7.87
CA PRO A 11 10.04 -29.72 -6.76
C PRO A 11 10.31 -28.28 -6.28
N ASP A 12 10.46 -27.32 -7.20
CA ASP A 12 10.73 -25.92 -6.85
C ASP A 12 9.52 -25.24 -6.18
N GLN A 13 8.32 -25.52 -6.67
CA GLN A 13 7.07 -25.02 -6.10
C GLN A 13 6.83 -25.63 -4.72
N LEU A 14 7.10 -26.93 -4.56
CA LEU A 14 7.01 -27.61 -3.27
C LEU A 14 7.96 -26.98 -2.26
N ALA A 15 9.23 -26.78 -2.63
CA ALA A 15 10.22 -26.13 -1.79
C ALA A 15 9.81 -24.70 -1.40
N ALA A 16 9.24 -23.93 -2.33
CA ALA A 16 8.74 -22.58 -2.05
C ALA A 16 7.53 -22.59 -1.10
N VAL A 17 6.61 -23.55 -1.25
CA VAL A 17 5.42 -23.67 -0.41
C VAL A 17 5.78 -24.08 1.02
N THR A 18 6.70 -25.03 1.19
CA THR A 18 7.06 -25.60 2.50
C THR A 18 8.25 -24.92 3.17
N ALA A 19 8.79 -23.84 2.60
CA ALA A 19 9.93 -23.12 3.18
C ALA A 19 9.67 -22.71 4.66
N PRO A 20 10.59 -23.03 5.60
CA PRO A 20 10.35 -22.95 7.04
C PRO A 20 10.42 -21.54 7.63
N SER A 21 10.98 -20.58 6.90
CA SER A 21 11.15 -19.20 7.35
C SER A 21 10.98 -18.21 6.19
N SER A 22 11.70 -17.08 6.22
CA SER A 22 11.71 -16.11 5.12
C SER A 22 12.30 -16.73 3.86
N ALA A 23 11.67 -16.50 2.71
CA ALA A 23 12.10 -17.04 1.43
C ALA A 23 11.96 -15.99 0.33
N LEU A 24 12.96 -15.92 -0.54
CA LEU A 24 12.89 -15.20 -1.81
C LEU A 24 12.66 -16.22 -2.93
N VAL A 25 11.53 -16.09 -3.62
CA VAL A 25 11.15 -16.98 -4.72
C VAL A 25 11.31 -16.24 -6.05
N LEU A 26 12.35 -16.60 -6.82
CA LEU A 26 12.58 -16.09 -8.16
C LEU A 26 11.74 -16.88 -9.17
N ALA A 27 10.82 -16.21 -9.85
CA ALA A 27 9.81 -16.90 -10.65
C ALA A 27 9.48 -16.19 -11.97
N GLY A 28 9.87 -16.82 -13.09
CA GLY A 28 9.62 -16.34 -14.45
C GLY A 28 8.13 -16.30 -14.82
N ALA A 29 7.81 -15.74 -15.99
CA ALA A 29 6.46 -15.80 -16.55
C ALA A 29 5.98 -17.27 -16.68
N GLY A 30 4.70 -17.52 -16.41
CA GLY A 30 4.12 -18.88 -16.53
C GLY A 30 4.51 -19.91 -15.46
N SER A 31 5.47 -19.62 -14.56
CA SER A 31 5.98 -20.55 -13.53
C SER A 31 4.99 -20.94 -12.41
N GLY A 32 3.78 -20.39 -12.41
CA GLY A 32 2.78 -20.68 -11.38
C GLY A 32 2.89 -19.85 -10.10
N LYS A 33 3.50 -18.66 -10.13
CA LYS A 33 3.63 -17.72 -8.99
C LYS A 33 2.39 -17.63 -8.10
N THR A 34 1.23 -17.33 -8.70
CA THR A 34 -0.03 -17.19 -7.97
C THR A 34 -0.42 -18.50 -7.28
N ARG A 35 -0.21 -19.64 -7.94
CA ARG A 35 -0.47 -20.96 -7.36
C ARG A 35 0.43 -21.24 -6.17
N VAL A 36 1.73 -20.94 -6.27
CA VAL A 36 2.68 -21.07 -5.15
C VAL A 36 2.22 -20.23 -3.96
N LEU A 37 1.88 -18.96 -4.16
CA LEU A 37 1.44 -18.07 -3.08
C LEU A 37 0.15 -18.57 -2.42
N THR A 38 -0.88 -18.92 -3.20
CA THR A 38 -2.15 -19.39 -2.62
C THR A 38 -2.00 -20.74 -1.93
N THR A 39 -1.15 -21.63 -2.47
CA THR A 39 -0.88 -22.93 -1.85
C THR A 39 -0.06 -22.79 -0.57
N ARG A 40 0.89 -21.85 -0.50
CA ARG A 40 1.62 -21.54 0.73
C ARG A 40 0.69 -21.00 1.82
N ILE A 41 -0.22 -20.08 1.48
CA ILE A 41 -1.21 -19.58 2.43
C ILE A 41 -2.08 -20.74 2.96
N ALA A 42 -2.58 -21.60 2.07
CA ALA A 42 -3.38 -22.76 2.46
C ALA A 42 -2.60 -23.75 3.34
N TRP A 43 -1.34 -24.02 2.99
CA TRP A 43 -0.43 -24.87 3.75
C TRP A 43 -0.18 -24.34 5.17
N LEU A 44 0.09 -23.03 5.31
CA LEU A 44 0.27 -22.40 6.62
C LEU A 44 -0.98 -22.48 7.49
N ILE A 45 -2.17 -22.37 6.89
CA ILE A 45 -3.44 -22.49 7.63
C ILE A 45 -3.69 -23.94 8.06
N GLN A 46 -3.53 -24.90 7.15
CA GLN A 46 -3.88 -26.31 7.41
C GLN A 46 -2.84 -27.04 8.26
N GLU A 47 -1.55 -26.92 7.92
CA GLU A 47 -0.49 -27.69 8.57
C GLU A 47 0.05 -26.96 9.79
N HIS A 48 0.28 -25.64 9.66
CA HIS A 48 0.84 -24.81 10.72
C HIS A 48 -0.22 -24.13 11.60
N HIS A 49 -1.50 -24.38 11.35
CA HIS A 49 -2.62 -23.87 12.15
C HIS A 49 -2.61 -22.34 12.31
N VAL A 50 -2.05 -21.62 11.32
CA VAL A 50 -2.02 -20.15 11.32
C VAL A 50 -3.44 -19.64 11.11
N SER A 51 -3.88 -18.72 11.96
CA SER A 51 -5.17 -18.05 11.77
C SER A 51 -5.24 -17.36 10.41
N PRO A 52 -6.33 -17.49 9.62
CA PRO A 52 -6.50 -16.75 8.36
C PRO A 52 -6.37 -15.23 8.53
N MET A 53 -6.67 -14.71 9.72
CA MET A 53 -6.52 -13.29 10.08
C MET A 53 -5.08 -12.90 10.45
N GLY A 54 -4.21 -13.87 10.73
CA GLY A 54 -2.80 -13.69 11.04
C GLY A 54 -1.88 -13.70 9.82
N LEU A 55 -2.43 -13.78 8.61
CA LEU A 55 -1.69 -13.80 7.34
C LEU A 55 -1.91 -12.51 6.56
N LEU A 56 -0.82 -11.96 6.03
CA LEU A 56 -0.82 -10.80 5.14
C LEU A 56 -0.31 -11.22 3.75
N ALA A 57 -1.10 -10.98 2.71
CA ALA A 57 -0.71 -11.19 1.33
C ALA A 57 -0.97 -9.93 0.50
N VAL A 58 0.10 -9.37 -0.06
CA VAL A 58 0.07 -8.08 -0.77
C VAL A 58 0.33 -8.27 -2.26
N THR A 59 -0.38 -7.52 -3.09
CA THR A 59 -0.17 -7.47 -4.54
C THR A 59 -0.32 -6.04 -5.08
N PHE A 60 -0.03 -5.83 -6.37
CA PHE A 60 -0.13 -4.50 -6.98
C PHE A 60 -1.52 -4.20 -7.54
N THR A 61 -2.35 -5.21 -7.82
CA THR A 61 -3.65 -4.99 -8.48
C THR A 61 -4.83 -5.59 -7.72
N ASN A 62 -5.97 -4.91 -7.76
CA ASN A 62 -7.22 -5.42 -7.21
C ASN A 62 -7.64 -6.74 -7.88
N LYS A 63 -7.33 -6.91 -9.18
CA LYS A 63 -7.62 -8.15 -9.91
C LYS A 63 -6.86 -9.33 -9.32
N ALA A 64 -5.56 -9.19 -9.08
CA ALA A 64 -4.74 -10.24 -8.49
C ALA A 64 -5.19 -10.57 -7.05
N ALA A 65 -5.54 -9.56 -6.25
CA ALA A 65 -6.05 -9.79 -4.89
C ALA A 65 -7.36 -10.61 -4.90
N LYS A 66 -8.32 -10.23 -5.75
CA LYS A 66 -9.57 -10.96 -5.94
C LYS A 66 -9.32 -12.39 -6.43
N GLU A 67 -8.44 -12.56 -7.40
CA GLU A 67 -8.08 -13.89 -7.92
C GLU A 67 -7.48 -14.79 -6.82
N MET A 68 -6.57 -14.26 -5.99
CA MET A 68 -6.00 -15.00 -4.86
C MET A 68 -7.07 -15.43 -3.86
N LEU A 69 -7.99 -14.53 -3.50
CA LEU A 69 -9.11 -14.85 -2.60
C LEU A 69 -10.03 -15.92 -3.19
N THR A 70 -10.39 -15.83 -4.47
CA THR A 70 -11.20 -16.85 -5.16
C THR A 70 -10.53 -18.21 -5.12
N ARG A 71 -9.22 -18.28 -5.39
CA ARG A 71 -8.45 -19.52 -5.32
C ARG A 71 -8.43 -20.09 -3.90
N LEU A 72 -8.20 -19.27 -2.88
CA LEU A 72 -8.21 -19.71 -1.49
C LEU A 72 -9.56 -20.29 -1.05
N THR A 73 -10.66 -19.63 -1.42
CA THR A 73 -12.02 -20.14 -1.16
C THR A 73 -12.28 -21.48 -1.86
N ALA A 74 -11.70 -21.70 -3.04
CA ALA A 74 -11.82 -22.99 -3.75
C ALA A 74 -10.94 -24.10 -3.15
N MET A 75 -9.80 -23.74 -2.54
CA MET A 75 -8.85 -24.70 -1.96
C MET A 75 -9.26 -25.20 -0.57
N MET A 76 -10.03 -24.40 0.18
CA MET A 76 -10.38 -24.71 1.56
C MET A 76 -11.76 -24.16 1.92
N PRO A 77 -12.54 -24.86 2.76
CA PRO A 77 -13.85 -24.40 3.21
C PRO A 77 -13.73 -23.35 4.33
N ILE A 78 -13.03 -22.25 4.05
CA ILE A 78 -12.84 -21.13 5.00
C ILE A 78 -13.57 -19.88 4.53
N ASN A 79 -13.96 -19.06 5.49
CA ASN A 79 -14.41 -17.71 5.18
C ASN A 79 -13.20 -16.80 4.92
N THR A 80 -12.98 -16.47 3.65
CA THR A 80 -11.89 -15.56 3.25
C THR A 80 -12.22 -14.08 3.49
N ARG A 81 -13.45 -13.77 3.91
CA ARG A 81 -13.85 -12.40 4.29
C ARG A 81 -13.07 -11.96 5.53
N GLY A 82 -12.40 -10.82 5.42
CA GLY A 82 -11.63 -10.25 6.51
C GLY A 82 -10.14 -10.64 6.50
N MET A 83 -9.71 -11.62 5.70
CA MET A 83 -8.29 -11.89 5.51
C MET A 83 -7.55 -10.64 5.02
N TRP A 84 -6.27 -10.49 5.37
CA TRP A 84 -5.44 -9.39 4.89
C TRP A 84 -4.82 -9.73 3.55
N VAL A 85 -5.67 -9.92 2.53
CA VAL A 85 -5.27 -10.17 1.15
C VAL A 85 -5.73 -9.00 0.29
N GLY A 86 -4.80 -8.23 -0.27
CA GLY A 86 -5.15 -6.96 -0.93
C GLY A 86 -3.99 -6.27 -1.63
N THR A 87 -4.24 -5.05 -2.09
CA THR A 87 -3.18 -4.16 -2.58
C THR A 87 -2.51 -3.44 -1.44
N PHE A 88 -1.29 -2.91 -1.65
CA PHE A 88 -0.63 -2.04 -0.67
C PHE A 88 -1.58 -0.95 -0.15
N HIS A 89 -2.10 -0.11 -1.04
CA HIS A 89 -3.04 0.95 -0.69
C HIS A 89 -4.34 0.45 -0.03
N GLY A 90 -4.91 -0.66 -0.52
CA GLY A 90 -6.15 -1.20 0.04
C GLY A 90 -5.97 -1.69 1.48
N LEU A 91 -4.83 -2.34 1.76
CA LEU A 91 -4.49 -2.85 3.08
C LEU A 91 -4.10 -1.72 4.03
N CYS A 92 -3.30 -0.74 3.57
CA CYS A 92 -2.98 0.43 4.38
C CYS A 92 -4.21 1.28 4.71
N ASN A 93 -5.09 1.54 3.74
CA ASN A 93 -6.37 2.22 4.00
C ASN A 93 -7.22 1.47 5.04
N ARG A 94 -7.29 0.13 4.95
CA ARG A 94 -7.98 -0.67 5.97
C ARG A 94 -7.32 -0.50 7.35
N LEU A 95 -5.99 -0.57 7.43
CA LEU A 95 -5.24 -0.40 8.66
C LEU A 95 -5.47 0.98 9.28
N LEU A 96 -5.35 2.04 8.49
CA LEU A 96 -5.59 3.42 8.90
C LEU A 96 -7.03 3.64 9.36
N ARG A 97 -8.03 3.02 8.71
CA ARG A 97 -9.42 3.12 9.18
C ARG A 97 -9.65 2.40 10.50
N THR A 98 -9.00 1.25 10.72
CA THR A 98 -9.08 0.52 11.98
C THR A 98 -8.37 1.27 13.11
N HIS A 99 -7.23 1.89 12.82
CA HIS A 99 -6.36 2.56 13.80
C HIS A 99 -6.32 4.08 13.62
N HIS A 100 -7.45 4.68 13.21
CA HIS A 100 -7.47 6.08 12.79
C HIS A 100 -7.03 7.03 13.92
N ARG A 101 -7.36 6.70 15.18
CA ARG A 101 -6.95 7.50 16.36
C ARG A 101 -5.43 7.49 16.55
N ASP A 102 -4.81 6.31 16.41
CA ASP A 102 -3.37 6.14 16.55
C ASP A 102 -2.62 6.86 15.41
N ALA A 103 -3.23 6.89 14.21
CA ALA A 103 -2.75 7.64 13.06
C ALA A 103 -3.03 9.15 13.13
N GLY A 104 -3.70 9.64 14.18
CA GLY A 104 -4.09 11.06 14.28
C GLY A 104 -5.10 11.51 13.22
N LEU A 105 -5.87 10.58 12.64
CA LEU A 105 -6.82 10.82 11.57
C LEU A 105 -8.28 10.74 12.07
N PRO A 106 -9.20 11.52 11.47
CA PRO A 106 -10.63 11.30 11.64
C PRO A 106 -11.04 9.91 11.14
N GLN A 107 -12.05 9.30 11.77
CA GLN A 107 -12.52 7.96 11.38
C GLN A 107 -12.95 7.87 9.91
N LEU A 108 -13.53 8.95 9.41
CA LEU A 108 -14.02 9.10 8.04
C LEU A 108 -13.13 10.04 7.22
N PHE A 109 -11.80 9.94 7.38
CA PHE A 109 -10.87 10.73 6.57
C PHE A 109 -11.14 10.52 5.06
N THR A 110 -10.96 11.60 4.32
CA THR A 110 -11.16 11.64 2.86
C THR A 110 -9.88 11.23 2.17
N ILE A 111 -10.00 10.42 1.11
CA ILE A 111 -8.86 10.09 0.25
C ILE A 111 -8.91 11.00 -0.98
N LEU A 112 -7.85 11.77 -1.19
CA LEU A 112 -7.74 12.66 -2.33
C LEU A 112 -7.26 11.88 -3.55
N ASP A 113 -7.97 12.01 -4.67
CA ASP A 113 -7.42 11.61 -5.96
C ASP A 113 -6.40 12.65 -6.48
N SER A 114 -5.79 12.39 -7.63
CA SER A 114 -4.78 13.31 -8.19
C SER A 114 -5.33 14.69 -8.55
N SER A 115 -6.61 14.79 -8.91
CA SER A 115 -7.26 16.06 -9.25
C SER A 115 -7.67 16.86 -8.01
N ASP A 116 -8.12 16.16 -6.96
CA ASP A 116 -8.43 16.71 -5.65
C ASP A 116 -7.17 17.21 -4.95
N GLN A 117 -6.09 16.41 -5.00
CA GLN A 117 -4.78 16.80 -4.48
C GLN A 117 -4.26 18.06 -5.19
N LEU A 118 -4.34 18.12 -6.53
CA LEU A 118 -3.92 19.31 -7.27
C LEU A 118 -4.73 20.55 -6.87
N SER A 119 -6.02 20.39 -6.62
CA SER A 119 -6.90 21.46 -6.16
C SER A 119 -6.53 21.92 -4.76
N ALA A 120 -6.19 20.99 -3.85
CA ALA A 120 -5.68 21.32 -2.51
C ALA A 120 -4.33 22.06 -2.57
N VAL A 121 -3.38 21.61 -3.40
CA VAL A 121 -2.10 22.31 -3.63
C VAL A 121 -2.34 23.74 -4.12
N LYS A 122 -3.22 23.95 -5.11
CA LYS A 122 -3.55 25.30 -5.59
C LYS A 122 -4.13 26.21 -4.48
N ARG A 123 -4.95 25.66 -3.58
CA ARG A 123 -5.48 26.42 -2.44
C ARG A 123 -4.37 26.85 -1.47
N VAL A 124 -3.43 25.95 -1.18
CA VAL A 124 -2.27 26.24 -0.32
C VAL A 124 -1.38 27.32 -0.93
N LEU A 125 -1.00 27.17 -2.21
CA LEU A 125 -0.17 28.15 -2.92
C LEU A 125 -0.83 29.54 -2.97
N ARG A 126 -2.15 29.59 -3.19
CA ARG A 126 -2.91 30.85 -3.16
C ARG A 126 -2.90 31.48 -1.76
N ALA A 127 -3.12 30.69 -0.71
CA ALA A 127 -3.11 31.20 0.67
C ALA A 127 -1.74 31.77 1.09
N LEU A 128 -0.66 31.23 0.53
CA LEU A 128 0.71 31.69 0.74
C LEU A 128 1.15 32.83 -0.21
N ASN A 129 0.26 33.32 -1.08
CA ASN A 129 0.55 34.31 -2.12
C ASN A 129 1.75 33.92 -3.02
N VAL A 130 1.84 32.64 -3.39
CA VAL A 130 2.92 32.12 -4.21
C VAL A 130 2.73 32.53 -5.67
N ASP A 131 3.82 32.97 -6.30
CA ASP A 131 3.89 33.13 -7.75
C ASP A 131 3.85 31.75 -8.45
N THR A 132 2.70 31.46 -9.07
CA THR A 132 2.46 30.19 -9.75
C THR A 132 3.11 30.07 -11.12
N GLU A 133 3.62 31.17 -11.69
CA GLU A 133 4.48 31.08 -12.89
C GLU A 133 5.85 30.51 -12.51
N LYS A 134 6.38 30.95 -11.35
CA LYS A 134 7.62 30.42 -10.80
C LYS A 134 7.45 29.03 -10.19
N TYR A 135 6.37 28.81 -9.44
CA TYR A 135 6.07 27.55 -8.75
C TYR A 135 4.78 26.92 -9.29
N ASP A 136 4.89 26.23 -10.42
CA ASP A 136 3.75 25.56 -11.04
C ASP A 136 3.10 24.53 -10.09
N PRO A 137 1.77 24.58 -9.86
CA PRO A 137 1.09 23.69 -8.92
C PRO A 137 1.24 22.19 -9.23
N ARG A 138 1.34 21.79 -10.51
CA ARG A 138 1.54 20.38 -10.87
C ARG A 138 2.96 19.94 -10.52
N LYS A 139 3.95 20.80 -10.72
CA LYS A 139 5.33 20.52 -10.28
C LYS A 139 5.43 20.40 -8.76
N VAL A 140 4.74 21.27 -8.01
CA VAL A 140 4.67 21.16 -6.54
C VAL A 140 4.01 19.85 -6.12
N GLN A 141 2.87 19.48 -6.72
CA GLN A 141 2.23 18.19 -6.46
C GLN A 141 3.16 17.01 -6.77
N SER A 142 3.83 17.04 -7.91
CA SER A 142 4.80 16.00 -8.30
C SER A 142 5.94 15.88 -7.29
N PHE A 143 6.45 17.01 -6.81
CA PHE A 143 7.51 17.04 -5.80
C PHE A 143 7.04 16.42 -4.48
N ILE A 144 5.82 16.73 -4.03
CA ILE A 144 5.24 16.15 -2.82
C ILE A 144 5.13 14.62 -2.97
N ASN A 145 4.52 14.15 -4.06
CA ASN A 145 4.32 12.72 -4.30
C ASN A 145 5.64 11.95 -4.35
N GLN A 146 6.64 12.48 -5.06
CA GLN A 146 7.95 11.83 -5.17
C GLN A 146 8.64 11.70 -3.80
N ASN A 147 8.56 12.72 -2.95
CA ASN A 147 9.13 12.65 -1.61
C ASN A 147 8.36 11.66 -0.73
N LYS A 148 7.03 11.64 -0.78
CA LYS A 148 6.22 10.65 -0.06
C LYS A 148 6.53 9.21 -0.48
N GLU A 149 6.67 8.97 -1.78
CA GLU A 149 7.07 7.66 -2.32
C GLU A 149 8.46 7.21 -1.85
N MET A 150 9.36 8.16 -1.56
CA MET A 150 10.67 7.88 -0.99
C MET A 150 10.66 7.72 0.54
N GLY A 151 9.52 7.85 1.20
CA GLY A 151 9.44 7.77 2.66
C GLY A 151 9.77 9.09 3.37
N LEU A 152 9.77 10.22 2.66
CA LEU A 152 10.24 11.51 3.19
C LEU A 152 9.06 12.43 3.56
N ARG A 153 9.03 12.80 4.84
CA ARG A 153 8.22 13.91 5.37
C ARG A 153 8.87 15.25 4.99
N ALA A 154 8.08 16.31 4.95
CA ALA A 154 8.53 17.63 4.50
C ALA A 154 9.77 18.15 5.25
N ASP A 155 9.91 17.85 6.55
CA ASP A 155 11.05 18.23 7.38
C ASP A 155 12.34 17.42 7.11
N LYS A 156 12.24 16.33 6.34
CA LYS A 156 13.35 15.47 5.93
C LYS A 156 13.77 15.66 4.48
N VAL A 157 13.09 16.52 3.74
CA VAL A 157 13.43 16.79 2.35
C VAL A 157 14.69 17.65 2.31
N GLU A 158 15.75 17.14 1.67
CA GLU A 158 16.98 17.91 1.48
C GLU A 158 16.76 19.01 0.45
N ALA A 159 17.01 20.25 0.87
CA ALA A 159 16.96 21.43 0.02
C ALA A 159 18.38 21.95 -0.22
N TRP A 160 18.72 22.16 -1.49
CA TRP A 160 20.07 22.52 -1.94
C TRP A 160 20.19 23.95 -2.40
N ASP A 161 19.05 24.61 -2.59
CA ASP A 161 18.93 25.94 -3.17
C ASP A 161 17.64 26.64 -2.68
N PRO A 162 17.50 27.96 -2.91
CA PRO A 162 16.30 28.70 -2.47
C PRO A 162 14.99 28.21 -3.11
N PHE A 163 15.02 27.63 -4.31
CA PHE A 163 13.84 27.08 -4.96
C PHE A 163 13.40 25.78 -4.30
N SER A 164 14.31 24.83 -4.06
CA SER A 164 14.01 23.57 -3.35
C SER A 164 13.59 23.80 -1.90
N THR A 165 14.16 24.81 -1.23
CA THR A 165 13.73 25.23 0.13
C THR A 165 12.25 25.62 0.14
N ARG A 166 11.81 26.44 -0.82
CA ARG A 166 10.40 26.83 -0.94
C ARG A 166 9.47 25.65 -1.25
N LEU A 167 9.92 24.68 -2.05
CA LEU A 167 9.12 23.48 -2.32
C LEU A 167 8.87 22.66 -1.05
N ALA A 168 9.89 22.50 -0.19
CA ALA A 168 9.74 21.83 1.10
C ALA A 168 8.78 22.60 2.04
N GLU A 169 8.84 23.94 2.06
CA GLU A 169 7.87 24.77 2.79
C GLU A 169 6.43 24.56 2.29
N TYR A 170 6.23 24.52 0.97
CA TYR A 170 4.89 24.29 0.39
C TYR A 170 4.37 22.89 0.65
N TYR A 171 5.25 21.89 0.66
CA TYR A 171 4.92 20.53 1.08
C TYR A 171 4.46 20.53 2.56
N ALA A 172 5.23 21.13 3.47
CA ALA A 172 4.84 21.21 4.88
C ALA A 172 3.50 21.93 5.09
N ALA A 173 3.26 23.02 4.35
CA ALA A 173 1.99 23.74 4.39
C ALA A 173 0.82 22.92 3.84
N TYR A 174 1.07 22.13 2.79
CA TYR A 174 0.08 21.20 2.22
C TYR A 174 -0.30 20.10 3.21
N ASP A 175 0.68 19.42 3.82
CA ASP A 175 0.41 18.38 4.83
C ASP A 175 -0.36 18.94 6.02
N ALA A 176 0.02 20.13 6.51
CA ALA A 176 -0.70 20.79 7.60
C ALA A 176 -2.16 21.11 7.22
N GLN A 177 -2.44 21.45 5.96
CA GLN A 177 -3.80 21.66 5.48
C GLN A 177 -4.58 20.34 5.42
N CYS A 178 -3.98 19.29 4.85
CA CYS A 178 -4.58 17.96 4.79
C CYS A 178 -4.92 17.42 6.18
N GLN A 179 -4.03 17.59 7.14
CA GLN A 179 -4.26 17.19 8.53
C GLN A 179 -5.44 17.93 9.17
N ARG A 180 -5.56 19.24 8.94
CA ARG A 180 -6.72 20.03 9.43
C ARG A 180 -8.04 19.61 8.79
N GLU A 181 -8.00 19.25 7.51
CA GLU A 181 -9.19 18.84 6.74
C GLU A 181 -9.55 17.36 6.95
N GLY A 182 -8.70 16.58 7.61
CA GLY A 182 -8.88 15.14 7.70
C GLY A 182 -8.80 14.47 6.34
N ALA A 183 -7.87 14.93 5.50
CA ALA A 183 -7.66 14.44 4.16
C ALA A 183 -6.30 13.74 4.03
N VAL A 184 -6.25 12.69 3.23
CA VAL A 184 -5.09 11.84 2.99
C VAL A 184 -4.97 11.66 1.48
N ASP A 185 -3.83 12.00 0.89
CA ASP A 185 -3.60 11.68 -0.53
C ASP A 185 -3.18 10.22 -0.72
N PHE A 186 -3.07 9.77 -1.97
CA PHE A 186 -2.79 8.37 -2.25
C PHE A 186 -1.41 7.91 -1.76
N ALA A 187 -0.39 8.76 -1.84
CA ALA A 187 0.96 8.44 -1.39
C ALA A 187 1.04 8.42 0.14
N GLU A 188 0.30 9.32 0.80
CA GLU A 188 0.17 9.40 2.26
C GLU A 188 -0.41 8.11 2.87
N LEU A 189 -1.17 7.31 2.13
CA LEU A 189 -1.65 6.02 2.64
C LEU A 189 -0.52 5.06 3.04
N LEU A 190 0.69 5.22 2.50
CA LEU A 190 1.84 4.34 2.76
C LEU A 190 2.89 4.94 3.69
N LEU A 191 2.79 6.24 4.03
CA LEU A 191 3.80 7.00 4.76
C LEU A 191 3.39 7.25 6.22
#